data_AF-A0A9P7D0N6-F1
#
_entry.id   AF-A0A9P7D0N6-F1
#
_cell.length_a   1.000
_cell.length_b   1.000
_cell.length_c   1.000
_cell.angle_alpha   90.00
_cell.angle_beta   90.00
_cell.angle_gamma   90.00
#
_symmetry.space_group_name_H-M   'P 1'
#
loop_
_entity.id
_entity.type
_entity.pdbx_description
1 polymer ?
#
loop_
_entity_poly.entity_id
_entity_poly.type
_entity_poly.pdbx_seq_one_letter_code
_entity_poly.pdbx_strand_id
1 'polypeptide(L)'
;MISAETLLSQLPQDVLTLAQGVLDRSVADFQQLCDRIAYCSESELWILQPVFYMHLDPDRIPVKSTPAATTDIELARWSLTGIVTTLGNIDVHAEKRCFLSAWNRIAPWLLFFHNQFIMCGANYRPIDRTPVIKLVASMLFHRLIAGRDPDGNSKLATTPTLCRLIAELWVLAIETKDEDVLSIQVPLRDLGRITSLRLVTTFLAGECMRNESFVTTLLEVSGGISPFTSAALKYVKTIPSMAKGPDITSEAFWVEMMLIQVVTMISTCVRFIIGTSMHSAAIREGFILRHSIRHIFSALRILQPLIPGMGSTEQALASSFRYLFFLLERADVPVSVFHEALRTHALEIAVRMAPFGPVKMEAELHNISADFFEISYHYLVHDKILTYTCKHVDAWSNTLGPIARQDENLWKDWSAMERTIRSYVSLRSEEEMIRRPLSNEKGWLLKCYCGGTTEGPFSSGNAGDVTLCGTVQGGASVIPGIITIG
;
A
#
# COMPACT_ATOMS: atom_id res chain seq x y z
N MET A 1 6.14 -37.54 29.20
CA MET A 1 5.75 -36.12 29.34
C MET A 1 6.42 -35.60 30.60
N ILE A 2 7.26 -34.58 30.50
CA ILE A 2 7.80 -33.87 31.66
C ILE A 2 6.65 -33.03 32.23
N SER A 3 6.43 -33.05 33.54
CA SER A 3 5.36 -32.27 34.16
C SER A 3 5.66 -30.77 34.05
N ALA A 4 4.63 -29.91 33.99
CA ALA A 4 4.82 -28.45 33.91
C ALA A 4 5.63 -27.93 35.12
N GLU A 5 5.45 -28.53 36.30
CA GLU A 5 6.20 -28.22 37.52
C GLU A 5 7.70 -28.53 37.37
N THR A 6 8.04 -29.66 36.73
CA THR A 6 9.44 -30.06 36.46
C THR A 6 10.12 -29.19 35.39
N LEU A 7 9.34 -28.60 34.48
CA LEU A 7 9.85 -27.64 33.50
C LEU A 7 10.10 -26.27 34.15
N LEU A 8 9.16 -25.79 34.97
CA LEU A 8 9.29 -24.49 35.66
C LEU A 8 10.45 -24.47 36.65
N SER A 9 10.79 -25.59 37.30
CA SER A 9 11.94 -25.67 38.22
C SER A 9 13.30 -25.38 37.58
N GLN A 10 13.37 -25.29 36.25
CA GLN A 10 14.59 -24.92 35.51
C GLN A 10 14.75 -23.40 35.36
N LEU A 11 13.73 -22.61 35.72
CA LEU A 11 13.79 -21.15 35.68
C LEU A 11 14.61 -20.60 36.85
N PRO A 12 15.27 -19.44 36.69
CA PRO A 12 15.83 -18.69 37.80
C PRO A 12 14.81 -18.43 38.91
N GLN A 13 15.27 -18.39 40.16
CA GLN A 13 14.38 -18.32 41.33
C GLN A 13 13.45 -17.09 41.31
N ASP A 14 13.92 -15.94 40.81
CA ASP A 14 13.12 -14.73 40.63
C ASP A 14 11.98 -14.95 39.62
N VAL A 15 12.29 -15.56 38.48
CA VAL A 15 11.31 -15.85 37.42
C VAL A 15 10.32 -16.94 37.85
N LEU A 16 10.80 -17.98 38.54
CA LEU A 16 9.97 -19.06 39.08
C LEU A 16 8.96 -18.54 40.11
N THR A 17 9.39 -17.64 41.01
CA THR A 17 8.50 -17.05 42.02
C THR A 17 7.37 -16.25 41.36
N LEU A 18 7.70 -15.45 40.33
CA LEU A 18 6.70 -14.72 39.56
C LEU A 18 5.77 -15.68 38.80
N ALA A 19 6.31 -16.71 38.15
CA ALA A 19 5.51 -17.70 37.43
C ALA A 19 4.54 -18.47 38.37
N GLN A 20 4.96 -18.77 39.60
CA GLN A 20 4.08 -19.34 40.63
C GLN A 20 2.95 -18.37 41.02
N GLY A 21 3.25 -17.09 41.23
CA GLY A 21 2.23 -16.07 41.44
C GLY A 21 1.22 -15.99 40.29
N VAL A 22 1.67 -16.13 39.04
CA VAL A 22 0.78 -16.20 37.86
C VAL A 22 -0.12 -17.44 37.89
N LEU A 23 0.43 -18.61 38.26
CA LEU A 23 -0.35 -19.84 38.45
C LEU A 23 -1.45 -19.65 39.51
N ASP A 24 -1.15 -18.89 40.56
CA ASP A 24 -2.08 -18.47 41.62
C ASP A 24 -2.98 -17.29 41.22
N ARG A 25 -2.97 -16.90 39.95
CA ARG A 25 -3.81 -15.86 39.33
C ARG A 25 -3.53 -14.43 39.83
N SER A 26 -2.30 -14.18 40.29
CA SER A 26 -1.83 -12.83 40.64
C SER A 26 -1.56 -11.99 39.39
N VAL A 27 -2.36 -10.95 39.17
CA VAL A 27 -2.17 -9.99 38.06
C VAL A 27 -0.87 -9.20 38.24
N ALA A 28 -0.51 -8.86 39.48
CA ALA A 28 0.69 -8.08 39.79
C ALA A 28 1.98 -8.86 39.49
N ASP A 29 2.01 -10.15 39.83
CA ASP A 29 3.16 -11.00 39.50
C ASP A 29 3.24 -11.25 37.99
N PHE A 30 2.10 -11.31 37.30
CA PHE A 30 2.09 -11.46 35.85
C PHE A 30 2.63 -10.24 35.12
N GLN A 31 2.27 -9.04 35.59
CA GLN A 31 2.83 -7.80 35.09
C GLN A 31 4.36 -7.79 35.26
N GLN A 32 4.84 -8.06 36.48
CA GLN A 32 6.28 -8.11 36.77
C GLN A 32 7.00 -9.19 35.93
N LEU A 33 6.37 -10.34 35.72
CA LEU A 33 6.89 -11.37 34.84
C LEU A 33 7.03 -10.84 33.41
N CYS A 34 6.01 -10.16 32.88
CA CYS A 34 6.05 -9.58 31.53
C CYS A 34 7.15 -8.53 31.36
N ASP A 35 7.38 -7.70 32.38
CA ASP A 35 8.47 -6.71 32.38
C ASP A 35 9.85 -7.40 32.39
N ARG A 36 9.95 -8.59 32.99
CA ARG A 36 11.20 -9.37 33.08
C ARG A 36 11.54 -10.15 31.80
N ILE A 37 10.54 -10.52 30.98
CA ILE A 37 10.71 -11.33 29.74
C ILE A 37 11.79 -10.77 28.80
N ALA A 38 11.95 -9.45 28.74
CA ALA A 38 12.95 -8.80 27.88
C ALA A 38 14.39 -9.20 28.19
N TYR A 39 14.64 -9.77 29.36
CA TYR A 39 15.96 -10.18 29.86
C TYR A 39 16.11 -11.70 29.98
N CYS A 40 15.07 -12.46 29.64
CA CYS A 40 15.12 -13.92 29.66
C CYS A 40 15.85 -14.43 28.42
N SER A 41 16.63 -15.49 28.60
CA SER A 41 17.17 -16.33 27.53
C SER A 41 16.04 -17.02 26.75
N GLU A 42 16.32 -17.37 25.50
CA GLU A 42 15.34 -18.05 24.64
C GLU A 42 14.81 -19.36 25.27
N SER A 43 15.68 -20.13 25.95
CA SER A 43 15.28 -21.34 26.67
C SER A 43 14.28 -21.07 27.80
N GLU A 44 14.44 -19.98 28.55
CA GLU A 44 13.50 -19.60 29.61
C GLU A 44 12.16 -19.17 29.00
N LEU A 45 12.16 -18.47 27.86
CA LEU A 45 10.95 -18.07 27.16
C LEU A 45 10.12 -19.28 26.69
N TRP A 46 10.79 -20.33 26.22
CA TRP A 46 10.13 -21.58 25.86
C TRP A 46 9.53 -22.30 27.08
N ILE A 47 10.23 -22.29 28.22
CA ILE A 47 9.71 -22.86 29.47
C ILE A 47 8.48 -22.09 29.97
N LEU A 48 8.45 -20.76 29.80
CA LEU A 48 7.34 -19.89 30.19
C LEU A 48 6.12 -19.98 29.27
N GLN A 49 6.24 -20.57 28.07
CA GLN A 49 5.15 -20.65 27.11
C GLN A 49 3.82 -21.15 27.72
N PRO A 50 3.76 -22.27 28.48
CA PRO A 50 2.52 -22.76 29.07
C PRO A 50 1.87 -21.76 30.03
N VAL A 51 2.67 -20.97 30.75
CA VAL A 51 2.21 -19.94 31.70
C VAL A 51 1.44 -18.85 30.94
N PHE A 52 1.91 -18.44 29.76
CA PHE A 52 1.16 -17.45 28.96
C PHE A 52 -0.15 -18.02 28.40
N TYR A 53 -0.23 -19.31 28.10
CA TYR A 53 -1.41 -19.91 27.48
C TYR A 53 -2.50 -20.36 28.46
N MET A 54 -2.22 -20.46 29.76
CA MET A 54 -3.18 -21.02 30.73
C MET A 54 -4.41 -20.14 30.97
N HIS A 55 -4.29 -18.82 30.77
CA HIS A 55 -5.39 -17.87 30.97
C HIS A 55 -6.17 -17.58 29.67
N LEU A 56 -5.75 -18.16 28.55
CA LEU A 56 -6.37 -17.96 27.23
C LEU A 56 -7.38 -19.05 26.86
N ASP A 57 -7.99 -19.69 27.87
CA ASP A 57 -9.06 -20.65 27.66
C ASP A 57 -10.29 -19.94 27.05
N PRO A 58 -10.78 -20.34 25.86
CA PRO A 58 -11.96 -19.74 25.25
C PRO A 58 -13.21 -19.79 26.13
N ASP A 59 -13.34 -20.82 26.98
CA ASP A 59 -14.51 -21.00 27.86
C ASP A 59 -14.56 -19.96 28.99
N ARG A 60 -13.44 -19.26 29.25
CA ARG A 60 -13.32 -18.20 30.26
C ARG A 60 -13.61 -16.81 29.72
N ILE A 61 -13.89 -16.67 28.43
CA ILE A 61 -14.17 -15.37 27.83
C ILE A 61 -15.52 -14.87 28.33
N PRO A 62 -15.56 -13.73 29.04
CA PRO A 62 -16.81 -13.18 29.49
C PRO A 62 -17.61 -12.63 28.28
N VAL A 63 -18.93 -12.68 28.37
CA VAL A 63 -19.81 -12.14 27.31
C VAL A 63 -19.61 -10.62 27.15
N LYS A 64 -19.31 -9.92 28.25
CA LYS A 64 -19.09 -8.47 28.30
C LYS A 64 -18.10 -8.11 29.41
N SER A 65 -17.45 -6.96 29.29
CA SER A 65 -16.60 -6.42 30.35
C SER A 65 -17.44 -6.03 31.57
N THR A 66 -17.13 -6.62 32.73
CA THR A 66 -17.80 -6.33 34.03
C THR A 66 -16.76 -6.34 35.16
N PRO A 67 -17.05 -5.70 36.31
CA PRO A 67 -16.15 -5.72 37.47
C PRO A 67 -15.80 -7.14 37.97
N ALA A 68 -16.73 -8.10 37.86
CA ALA A 68 -16.50 -9.48 38.27
C ALA A 68 -15.51 -10.22 37.35
N ALA A 69 -15.40 -9.79 36.09
CA ALA A 69 -14.51 -10.41 35.11
C ALA A 69 -13.14 -9.72 35.01
N THR A 70 -12.89 -8.64 35.78
CA THR A 70 -11.66 -7.83 35.67
C THR A 70 -10.39 -8.67 35.77
N THR A 71 -10.33 -9.60 36.73
CA THR A 71 -9.16 -10.47 36.89
C THR A 71 -8.91 -11.34 35.66
N ASP A 72 -9.94 -11.99 35.10
CA ASP A 72 -9.79 -12.82 33.90
C ASP A 72 -9.36 -11.99 32.69
N ILE A 73 -9.93 -10.79 32.53
CA ILE A 73 -9.60 -9.88 31.45
C ILE A 73 -8.13 -9.40 31.57
N GLU A 74 -7.68 -9.02 32.76
CA GLU A 74 -6.30 -8.59 33.00
C GLU A 74 -5.29 -9.74 32.80
N LEU A 75 -5.60 -10.94 33.31
CA LEU A 75 -4.76 -12.11 33.10
C LEU A 75 -4.66 -12.46 31.61
N ALA A 76 -5.77 -12.44 30.86
CA ALA A 76 -5.75 -12.66 29.42
C ALA A 76 -4.95 -11.59 28.68
N ARG A 77 -5.05 -10.31 29.10
CA ARG A 77 -4.26 -9.22 28.53
C ARG A 77 -2.76 -9.47 28.73
N TRP A 78 -2.33 -9.76 29.96
CA TRP A 78 -0.92 -10.02 30.26
C TRP A 78 -0.40 -11.28 29.61
N SER A 79 -1.22 -12.33 29.51
CA SER A 79 -0.92 -13.52 28.70
C SER A 79 -0.59 -13.17 27.25
N LEU A 80 -1.43 -12.37 26.60
CA LEU A 80 -1.18 -11.93 25.23
C LEU A 80 0.04 -11.01 25.14
N THR A 81 0.25 -10.12 26.11
CA THR A 81 1.43 -9.25 26.18
C THR A 81 2.72 -10.08 26.27
N GLY A 82 2.76 -11.07 27.17
CA GLY A 82 3.89 -11.98 27.30
C GLY A 82 4.18 -12.72 26.00
N ILE A 83 3.13 -13.21 25.31
CA ILE A 83 3.27 -13.84 23.99
C ILE A 83 3.87 -12.87 22.96
N VAL A 84 3.38 -11.62 22.86
CA VAL A 84 3.94 -10.61 21.94
C VAL A 84 5.41 -10.37 22.25
N THR A 85 5.76 -10.14 23.52
CA THR A 85 7.14 -9.85 23.93
C THR A 85 8.06 -11.02 23.60
N THR A 86 7.65 -12.26 23.89
CA THR A 86 8.40 -13.47 23.52
C THR A 86 8.58 -13.59 22.01
N LEU A 87 7.53 -13.39 21.22
CA LEU A 87 7.60 -13.42 19.76
C LEU A 87 8.48 -12.31 19.16
N GLY A 88 8.66 -11.22 19.90
CA GLY A 88 9.60 -10.15 19.57
C GLY A 88 11.06 -10.54 19.81
N ASN A 89 11.33 -11.46 20.74
CA ASN A 89 12.67 -11.93 21.10
C ASN A 89 13.11 -13.19 20.34
N ILE A 90 12.16 -13.95 19.77
CA ILE A 90 12.46 -15.08 18.89
C ILE A 90 12.79 -14.53 17.49
N ASP A 91 13.89 -14.95 16.88
CA ASP A 91 14.27 -14.52 15.53
C ASP A 91 13.85 -15.51 14.44
N VAL A 92 13.68 -16.79 14.79
CA VAL A 92 13.41 -17.86 13.82
C VAL A 92 11.90 -17.95 13.51
N HIS A 93 11.52 -17.84 12.24
CA HIS A 93 10.10 -17.91 11.82
C HIS A 93 9.42 -19.24 12.16
N ALA A 94 10.13 -20.36 12.05
CA ALA A 94 9.61 -21.68 12.39
C ALA A 94 9.23 -21.77 13.88
N GLU A 95 10.06 -21.18 14.75
CA GLU A 95 9.82 -21.09 16.19
C GLU A 95 8.63 -20.20 16.52
N LYS A 96 8.50 -19.03 15.88
CA LYS A 96 7.27 -18.19 16.02
C LYS A 96 6.01 -18.97 15.63
N ARG A 97 6.09 -19.81 14.60
CA ARG A 97 4.97 -20.65 14.15
C ARG A 97 4.60 -21.71 15.20
N CYS A 98 5.59 -22.38 15.79
CA CYS A 98 5.38 -23.31 16.89
C CYS A 98 4.79 -22.60 18.12
N PHE A 99 5.30 -21.41 18.44
CA PHE A 99 4.84 -20.61 19.57
C PHE A 99 3.38 -20.17 19.38
N LEU A 100 2.95 -19.88 18.15
CA LEU A 100 1.58 -19.51 17.77
C LEU A 100 0.69 -20.69 17.30
N SER A 101 1.08 -21.93 17.63
CA SER A 101 0.32 -23.13 17.26
C SER A 101 -1.08 -23.16 17.90
N ALA A 102 -1.23 -22.64 19.13
CA ALA A 102 -2.49 -22.53 19.86
C ALA A 102 -3.31 -21.28 19.50
N TRP A 103 -3.36 -20.90 18.21
CA TRP A 103 -4.09 -19.72 17.74
C TRP A 103 -5.58 -19.74 18.06
N ASN A 104 -6.18 -20.94 18.15
CA ASN A 104 -7.56 -21.15 18.56
C ASN A 104 -7.86 -20.65 19.98
N ARG A 105 -6.84 -20.55 20.85
CA ARG A 105 -6.95 -19.94 22.19
C ARG A 105 -6.81 -18.42 22.14
N ILE A 106 -5.96 -17.91 21.27
CA ILE A 106 -5.67 -16.47 21.14
C ILE A 106 -6.81 -15.72 20.44
N ALA A 107 -7.26 -16.20 19.28
CA ALA A 107 -8.15 -15.43 18.41
C ALA A 107 -9.48 -15.03 19.07
N PRO A 108 -10.14 -15.89 19.86
CA PRO A 108 -11.36 -15.50 20.58
C PRO A 108 -11.13 -14.34 21.57
N TRP A 109 -10.01 -14.33 22.29
CA TRP A 109 -9.66 -13.23 23.20
C TRP A 109 -9.35 -11.94 22.42
N LEU A 110 -8.68 -12.00 21.27
CA LEU A 110 -8.47 -10.83 20.42
C LEU A 110 -9.79 -10.21 19.94
N LEU A 111 -10.75 -11.04 19.55
CA LEU A 111 -12.11 -10.59 19.18
C LEU A 111 -12.83 -9.94 20.36
N PHE A 112 -12.75 -10.54 21.55
CA PHE A 112 -13.30 -9.95 22.77
C PHE A 112 -12.68 -8.58 23.05
N PHE A 113 -11.34 -8.47 23.03
CA PHE A 113 -10.64 -7.21 23.29
C PHE A 113 -11.02 -6.12 22.28
N HIS A 114 -11.06 -6.49 21.01
CA HIS A 114 -11.50 -5.60 19.95
C HIS A 114 -12.92 -5.07 20.17
N ASN A 115 -13.88 -5.96 20.40
CA ASN A 115 -15.29 -5.58 20.53
C ASN A 115 -15.57 -4.74 21.79
N GLN A 116 -14.96 -5.10 22.91
CA GLN A 116 -15.23 -4.45 24.20
C GLN A 116 -14.47 -3.13 24.36
N PHE A 117 -13.20 -3.07 23.96
CA PHE A 117 -12.32 -1.94 24.29
C PHE A 117 -11.96 -1.06 23.08
N ILE A 118 -11.89 -1.63 21.86
CA ILE A 118 -11.52 -0.85 20.67
C ILE A 118 -12.75 -0.21 20.03
N MET A 119 -13.80 -0.99 19.74
CA MET A 119 -15.04 -0.50 19.12
C MET A 119 -16.06 0.08 20.11
N CYS A 120 -15.62 0.30 21.36
CA CYS A 120 -16.40 0.96 22.41
C CYS A 120 -17.69 0.23 22.83
N GLY A 121 -17.74 -1.10 22.78
CA GLY A 121 -18.91 -1.88 23.22
C GLY A 121 -19.09 -2.00 24.75
N ALA A 122 -18.06 -1.69 25.54
CA ALA A 122 -18.12 -1.86 26.99
C ALA A 122 -18.44 -0.57 27.76
N ASN A 123 -19.42 -0.67 28.67
CA ASN A 123 -19.75 0.35 29.66
C ASN A 123 -18.74 0.40 30.83
N TYR A 124 -18.03 -0.70 31.06
CA TYR A 124 -17.00 -0.82 32.09
C TYR A 124 -15.65 -1.15 31.44
N ARG A 125 -14.62 -0.35 31.70
CA ARG A 125 -13.31 -0.48 31.07
C ARG A 125 -12.22 -0.53 32.13
N PRO A 126 -11.82 -1.74 32.59
CA PRO A 126 -10.68 -1.87 33.51
C PRO A 126 -9.35 -1.57 32.82
N ILE A 127 -9.31 -1.61 31.48
CA ILE A 127 -8.11 -1.42 30.66
C ILE A 127 -8.34 -0.28 29.69
N ASP A 128 -7.31 0.54 29.51
CA ASP A 128 -7.28 1.61 28.52
C ASP A 128 -7.31 1.10 27.09
N ARG A 129 -7.93 1.87 26.21
CA ARG A 129 -8.10 1.52 24.79
C ARG A 129 -6.76 1.43 24.05
N THR A 130 -5.84 2.33 24.33
CA THR A 130 -4.57 2.45 23.59
C THR A 130 -3.68 1.21 23.72
N PRO A 131 -3.37 0.69 24.92
CA PRO A 131 -2.63 -0.57 25.07
C PRO A 131 -3.29 -1.76 24.36
N VAL A 132 -4.62 -1.84 24.37
CA VAL A 132 -5.36 -2.92 23.69
C VAL A 132 -5.21 -2.86 22.18
N ILE A 133 -5.30 -1.66 21.57
CA ILE A 133 -5.05 -1.48 20.14
C ILE A 133 -3.67 -1.99 19.75
N LYS A 134 -2.63 -1.61 20.51
CA LYS A 134 -1.25 -2.03 20.25
C LYS A 134 -1.11 -3.55 20.36
N LEU A 135 -1.64 -4.12 21.43
CA LEU A 135 -1.61 -5.57 21.68
C LEU A 135 -2.26 -6.37 20.54
N VAL A 136 -3.47 -5.99 20.14
CA VAL A 136 -4.21 -6.68 19.08
C VAL A 136 -3.48 -6.56 17.74
N ALA A 137 -3.01 -5.35 17.39
CA ALA A 137 -2.26 -5.14 16.16
C ALA A 137 -0.95 -5.95 16.13
N SER A 138 -0.19 -5.96 17.23
CA SER A 138 1.06 -6.75 17.36
C SER A 138 0.81 -8.25 17.23
N MET A 139 -0.24 -8.77 17.88
CA MET A 139 -0.56 -10.21 17.79
C MET A 139 -0.94 -10.64 16.37
N LEU A 140 -1.76 -9.84 15.67
CA LEU A 140 -2.12 -10.11 14.28
C LEU A 140 -0.89 -10.04 13.37
N PHE A 141 -0.02 -9.08 13.62
CA PHE A 141 1.22 -8.93 12.87
C PHE A 141 2.16 -10.12 13.05
N HIS A 142 2.41 -10.56 14.29
CA HIS A 142 3.21 -11.76 14.53
C HIS A 142 2.56 -13.01 13.94
N ARG A 143 1.23 -13.11 13.99
CA ARG A 143 0.49 -14.20 13.33
C ARG A 143 0.68 -14.19 11.82
N LEU A 144 0.65 -13.01 11.20
CA LEU A 144 0.90 -12.86 9.78
C LEU A 144 2.32 -13.32 9.41
N ILE A 145 3.34 -12.88 10.15
CA ILE A 145 4.74 -13.28 9.91
C ILE A 145 4.91 -14.79 10.07
N ALA A 146 4.42 -15.36 11.18
CA ALA A 146 4.57 -16.78 11.48
C ALA A 146 3.72 -17.68 10.57
N GLY A 147 2.62 -17.12 10.05
CA GLY A 147 1.60 -17.80 9.26
C GLY A 147 1.83 -17.81 7.76
N ARG A 148 2.92 -17.21 7.26
CA ARG A 148 3.36 -17.40 5.87
C ARG A 148 3.85 -18.83 5.69
N ASP A 149 3.19 -19.59 4.83
CA ASP A 149 3.69 -20.87 4.36
C ASP A 149 4.89 -20.68 3.40
N PRO A 150 5.61 -21.75 3.01
CA PRO A 150 6.74 -21.65 2.07
C PRO A 150 6.37 -21.01 0.72
N ASP A 151 5.09 -21.08 0.34
CA ASP A 151 4.54 -20.48 -0.88
C ASP A 151 4.08 -19.01 -0.68
N GLY A 152 4.27 -18.46 0.53
CA GLY A 152 3.96 -17.07 0.87
C GLY A 152 2.48 -16.76 1.10
N ASN A 153 1.62 -17.76 1.33
CA ASN A 153 0.22 -17.58 1.71
C ASN A 153 0.07 -17.46 3.23
N SER A 154 -0.71 -16.47 3.64
CA SER A 154 -1.00 -16.22 5.05
C SER A 154 -2.29 -16.90 5.48
N LYS A 155 -2.23 -17.76 6.51
CA LYS A 155 -3.43 -18.30 7.18
C LYS A 155 -4.31 -17.22 7.83
N LEU A 156 -3.81 -16.00 8.00
CA LEU A 156 -4.60 -14.87 8.49
C LEU A 156 -5.61 -14.38 7.44
N ALA A 157 -5.21 -14.38 6.16
CA ALA A 157 -6.04 -13.92 5.04
C ALA A 157 -7.28 -14.81 4.81
N THR A 158 -7.25 -16.05 5.31
CA THR A 158 -8.30 -17.06 5.16
C THR A 158 -9.19 -17.22 6.39
N THR A 159 -9.09 -16.34 7.40
CA THR A 159 -9.93 -16.38 8.61
C THR A 159 -10.99 -15.26 8.57
N PRO A 160 -12.22 -15.51 8.09
CA PRO A 160 -13.22 -14.45 7.87
C PRO A 160 -13.58 -13.67 9.13
N THR A 161 -13.53 -14.32 10.29
CA THR A 161 -13.84 -13.69 11.59
C THR A 161 -12.86 -12.57 11.96
N LEU A 162 -11.64 -12.56 11.39
CA LEU A 162 -10.64 -11.52 11.64
C LEU A 162 -10.65 -10.40 10.60
N CYS A 163 -11.33 -10.59 9.45
CA CYS A 163 -11.38 -9.59 8.37
C CYS A 163 -11.94 -8.25 8.85
N ARG A 164 -13.06 -8.28 9.58
CA ARG A 164 -13.69 -7.07 10.10
C ARG A 164 -12.80 -6.34 11.10
N LEU A 165 -12.22 -7.09 12.04
CA LEU A 165 -11.28 -6.56 13.02
C LEU A 165 -10.08 -5.87 12.33
N ILE A 166 -9.48 -6.50 11.32
CA ILE A 166 -8.33 -5.94 10.59
C ILE A 166 -8.75 -4.65 9.83
N ALA A 167 -9.93 -4.65 9.20
CA ALA A 167 -10.45 -3.48 8.51
C ALA A 167 -10.72 -2.31 9.49
N GLU A 168 -11.35 -2.59 10.64
CA GLU A 168 -11.65 -1.58 11.67
C GLU A 168 -10.38 -1.02 12.30
N LEU A 169 -9.36 -1.86 12.55
CA LEU A 169 -8.04 -1.40 12.99
C LEU A 169 -7.36 -0.51 11.97
N TRP A 170 -7.45 -0.85 10.67
CA TRP A 170 -6.85 -0.03 9.62
C TRP A 170 -7.53 1.35 9.52
N VAL A 171 -8.87 1.40 9.51
CA VAL A 171 -9.61 2.67 9.52
C VAL A 171 -9.24 3.49 10.75
N LEU A 172 -9.24 2.87 11.93
CA LEU A 172 -8.84 3.54 13.17
C LEU A 172 -7.43 4.11 13.10
N ALA A 173 -6.45 3.34 12.60
CA ALA A 173 -5.07 3.79 12.48
C ALA A 173 -4.93 5.00 11.54
N ILE A 174 -5.69 5.03 10.44
CA ILE A 174 -5.64 6.11 9.45
C ILE A 174 -6.38 7.38 9.93
N GLU A 175 -7.47 7.20 10.67
CA GLU A 175 -8.31 8.30 11.14
C GLU A 175 -7.76 8.96 12.40
N THR A 176 -7.17 8.17 13.30
CA THR A 176 -6.65 8.68 14.57
C THR A 176 -5.55 9.73 14.37
N LYS A 177 -5.62 10.77 15.19
CA LYS A 177 -4.59 11.82 15.34
C LYS A 177 -3.76 11.65 16.62
N ASP A 178 -4.10 10.64 17.42
CA ASP A 178 -3.44 10.35 18.68
C ASP A 178 -2.10 9.67 18.42
N GLU A 179 -0.99 10.39 18.60
CA GLU A 179 0.37 9.88 18.38
C GLU A 179 0.72 8.72 19.32
N ASP A 180 0.12 8.66 20.51
CA ASP A 180 0.33 7.55 21.44
C ASP A 180 -0.33 6.27 20.91
N VAL A 181 -1.46 6.37 20.21
CA VAL A 181 -2.08 5.23 19.50
C VAL A 181 -1.25 4.83 18.28
N LEU A 182 -0.66 5.80 17.59
CA LEU A 182 0.10 5.58 16.35
C LEU A 182 1.47 4.94 16.57
N SER A 183 2.03 5.06 17.77
CA SER A 183 3.32 4.45 18.13
C SER A 183 3.16 2.99 18.53
N ILE A 184 3.76 2.07 17.78
CA ILE A 184 3.81 0.64 18.14
C ILE A 184 5.26 0.17 18.21
N GLN A 185 5.55 -0.68 19.19
CA GLN A 185 6.83 -1.37 19.28
C GLN A 185 6.64 -2.80 18.80
N VAL A 186 6.91 -3.01 17.53
CA VAL A 186 6.96 -4.35 16.92
C VAL A 186 8.27 -4.45 16.18
N PRO A 187 9.10 -5.47 16.46
CA PRO A 187 10.30 -5.71 15.69
C PRO A 187 9.91 -6.16 14.28
N LEU A 188 10.08 -5.25 13.33
CA LEU A 188 10.20 -5.62 11.92
C LEU A 188 11.66 -5.99 11.67
N ARG A 189 11.90 -7.15 11.06
CA ARG A 189 13.25 -7.54 10.60
C ARG A 189 13.81 -6.38 9.76
N ASP A 190 15.06 -6.00 10.03
CA ASP A 190 15.78 -4.91 9.35
C ASP A 190 15.29 -3.47 9.60
N LEU A 191 14.27 -3.26 10.46
CA LEU A 191 13.59 -1.97 10.67
C LEU A 191 13.52 -1.52 12.15
N GLY A 192 14.18 -2.25 13.05
CA GLY A 192 14.29 -1.88 14.47
C GLY A 192 12.98 -2.02 15.26
N ARG A 193 12.99 -1.58 16.52
CA ARG A 193 11.92 -1.84 17.51
C ARG A 193 10.74 -0.86 17.47
N ILE A 194 10.70 0.10 16.55
CA ILE A 194 9.62 1.10 16.46
C ILE A 194 8.97 0.97 15.09
N THR A 195 7.68 0.68 15.05
CA THR A 195 6.89 0.59 13.82
C THR A 195 5.58 1.38 14.02
N SER A 196 5.18 2.22 13.07
CA SER A 196 3.87 2.89 13.17
C SER A 196 2.71 1.88 13.08
N LEU A 197 1.68 2.03 13.92
CA LEU A 197 0.42 1.26 13.84
C LEU A 197 -0.17 1.30 12.42
N ARG A 198 -0.05 2.43 11.73
CA ARG A 198 -0.52 2.59 10.34
C ARG A 198 0.24 1.70 9.37
N LEU A 199 1.56 1.55 9.53
CA LEU A 199 2.36 0.63 8.72
C LEU A 199 1.93 -0.82 8.98
N VAL A 200 1.84 -1.21 10.25
CA VAL A 200 1.42 -2.57 10.65
C VAL A 200 0.04 -2.92 10.09
N THR A 201 -0.95 -2.05 10.28
CA THR A 201 -2.33 -2.30 9.84
C THR A 201 -2.49 -2.23 8.33
N THR A 202 -1.75 -1.38 7.63
CA THR A 202 -1.75 -1.34 6.14
C THR A 202 -1.13 -2.62 5.58
N PHE A 203 -0.06 -3.13 6.20
CA PHE A 203 0.53 -4.41 5.82
C PHE A 203 -0.44 -5.58 6.06
N LEU A 204 -1.10 -5.63 7.22
CA LEU A 204 -2.14 -6.62 7.53
C LEU A 204 -3.29 -6.58 6.53
N ALA A 205 -3.81 -5.38 6.25
CA ALA A 205 -4.90 -5.21 5.30
C ALA A 205 -4.48 -5.60 3.88
N GLY A 206 -3.27 -5.24 3.45
CA GLY A 206 -2.70 -5.62 2.15
C GLY A 206 -2.60 -7.14 1.95
N GLU A 207 -2.23 -7.90 2.98
CA GLU A 207 -2.20 -9.35 2.89
C GLU A 207 -3.59 -9.98 2.86
N CYS A 208 -4.58 -9.35 3.50
CA CYS A 208 -5.97 -9.79 3.47
C CYS A 208 -6.67 -9.49 2.14
N MET A 209 -6.10 -8.63 1.29
CA MET A 209 -6.67 -8.30 -0.02
C MET A 209 -6.80 -9.51 -0.94
N ARG A 210 -6.01 -10.57 -0.76
CA ARG A 210 -6.16 -11.82 -1.53
C ARG A 210 -7.54 -12.47 -1.36
N ASN A 211 -8.27 -12.10 -0.29
CA ASN A 211 -9.61 -12.56 -0.01
C ASN A 211 -10.64 -11.53 -0.49
N GLU A 212 -11.45 -11.87 -1.49
CA GLU A 212 -12.46 -10.97 -2.07
C GLU A 212 -13.47 -10.44 -1.04
N SER A 213 -13.82 -11.25 -0.03
CA SER A 213 -14.74 -10.84 1.04
C SER A 213 -14.16 -9.74 1.94
N PHE A 214 -12.83 -9.62 2.00
CA PHE A 214 -12.15 -8.57 2.76
C PHE A 214 -12.41 -7.19 2.15
N VAL A 215 -12.45 -7.06 0.82
CA VAL A 215 -12.70 -5.77 0.14
C VAL A 215 -14.09 -5.26 0.47
N THR A 216 -15.08 -6.15 0.45
CA THR A 216 -16.47 -5.82 0.83
C THR A 216 -16.52 -5.33 2.27
N THR A 217 -15.90 -6.08 3.19
CA THR A 217 -15.83 -5.70 4.62
C THR A 217 -15.13 -4.36 4.82
N LEU A 218 -14.03 -4.11 4.11
CA LEU A 218 -13.25 -2.89 4.20
C LEU A 218 -14.07 -1.68 3.72
N LEU A 219 -14.84 -1.82 2.63
CA LEU A 219 -15.74 -0.79 2.15
C LEU A 219 -16.87 -0.52 3.14
N GLU A 220 -17.50 -1.56 3.70
CA GLU A 220 -18.54 -1.42 4.72
C GLU A 220 -18.04 -0.64 5.94
N VAL A 221 -16.90 -1.05 6.48
CA VAL A 221 -16.28 -0.41 7.65
C VAL A 221 -15.87 1.03 7.36
N SER A 222 -15.36 1.31 6.16
CA SER A 222 -14.95 2.65 5.77
C SER A 222 -16.13 3.57 5.44
N GLY A 223 -17.35 3.06 5.27
CA GLY A 223 -18.50 3.84 4.82
C GLY A 223 -18.56 4.05 3.30
N GLY A 224 -17.97 3.14 2.53
CA GLY A 224 -18.02 3.10 1.06
C GLY A 224 -16.73 3.54 0.37
N ILE A 225 -16.77 3.59 -0.97
CA ILE A 225 -15.59 3.81 -1.83
C ILE A 225 -14.97 5.19 -1.61
N SER A 226 -15.79 6.23 -1.50
CA SER A 226 -15.32 7.61 -1.42
C SER A 226 -14.55 7.91 -0.12
N PRO A 227 -15.05 7.53 1.08
CA PRO A 227 -14.28 7.60 2.32
C PRO A 227 -13.04 6.69 2.29
N PHE A 228 -13.18 5.45 1.83
CA PHE A 228 -12.08 4.48 1.75
C PHE A 228 -10.88 5.02 0.96
N THR A 229 -11.12 5.46 -0.29
CA THR A 229 -10.06 6.00 -1.17
C THR A 229 -9.43 7.28 -0.60
N SER A 230 -10.22 8.11 0.09
CA SER A 230 -9.71 9.29 0.79
C SER A 230 -8.78 8.93 1.95
N ALA A 231 -9.19 7.96 2.77
CA ALA A 231 -8.43 7.47 3.91
C ALA A 231 -7.09 6.86 3.48
N ALA A 232 -7.12 5.95 2.51
CA ALA A 232 -5.92 5.30 1.98
C ALA A 232 -4.90 6.33 1.41
N LEU A 233 -5.37 7.39 0.73
CA LEU A 233 -4.48 8.43 0.22
C LEU A 233 -4.03 9.44 1.29
N LYS A 234 -4.74 9.58 2.41
CA LYS A 234 -4.36 10.48 3.51
C LYS A 234 -2.94 10.18 3.99
N TYR A 235 -2.57 8.91 4.04
CA TYR A 235 -1.25 8.52 4.54
C TYR A 235 -0.12 8.78 3.53
N VAL A 236 -0.35 8.52 2.24
CA VAL A 236 0.60 8.91 1.18
C VAL A 236 0.85 10.42 1.17
N LYS A 237 -0.18 11.23 1.45
CA LYS A 237 -0.07 12.70 1.54
C LYS A 237 0.81 13.18 2.68
N THR A 238 0.91 12.43 3.78
CA THR A 238 1.70 12.82 4.96
C THR A 238 3.19 12.44 4.87
N ILE A 239 3.55 11.56 3.92
CA ILE A 239 4.94 11.11 3.72
C ILE A 239 5.90 12.27 3.39
N PRO A 240 5.57 13.20 2.46
CA PRO A 240 6.36 14.40 2.22
C PRO A 240 6.73 15.21 3.48
N SER A 241 5.80 15.36 4.42
CA SER A 241 6.05 16.10 5.67
C SER A 241 6.92 15.31 6.64
N MET A 242 6.73 13.98 6.71
CA MET A 242 7.55 13.11 7.56
C MET A 242 9.01 13.08 7.09
N ALA A 243 9.24 13.06 5.77
CA ALA A 243 10.57 13.06 5.18
C ALA A 243 11.33 14.38 5.35
N LYS A 244 10.62 15.51 5.55
CA LYS A 244 11.21 16.85 5.74
C LYS A 244 11.42 17.22 7.22
N GLY A 245 10.97 16.38 8.15
CA GLY A 245 10.84 16.69 9.57
C GLY A 245 12.07 16.54 10.48
N PRO A 246 13.15 15.79 10.17
CA PRO A 246 14.25 15.70 11.12
C PRO A 246 15.17 16.92 10.97
N ASP A 247 15.22 17.77 12.00
CA ASP A 247 16.42 18.58 12.26
C ASP A 247 17.59 17.59 12.34
N ILE A 248 18.56 17.75 11.43
CA ILE A 248 19.70 16.85 11.18
C ILE A 248 20.75 16.97 12.30
N THR A 249 20.30 17.17 13.55
CA THR A 249 21.13 17.27 14.74
C THR A 249 21.10 16.00 15.59
N SER A 250 20.16 15.08 15.35
CA SER A 250 20.12 13.77 16.01
C SER A 250 20.94 12.72 15.25
N GLU A 251 21.62 11.85 16.00
CA GLU A 251 22.53 10.78 15.54
C GLU A 251 22.09 10.13 14.22
N ALA A 252 23.02 10.01 13.26
CA ALA A 252 22.79 9.53 11.89
C ALA A 252 21.99 8.22 11.81
N PHE A 253 22.11 7.35 12.82
CA PHE A 253 21.37 6.10 12.96
C PHE A 253 19.83 6.30 13.00
N TRP A 254 19.32 7.30 13.73
CA TRP A 254 17.88 7.52 13.84
C TRP A 254 17.27 8.06 12.55
N VAL A 255 18.02 8.88 11.83
CA VAL A 255 17.62 9.43 10.52
C VAL A 255 17.50 8.30 9.50
N GLU A 256 18.47 7.38 9.48
CA GLU A 256 18.45 6.21 8.59
C GLU A 256 17.23 5.32 8.84
N MET A 257 16.97 4.98 10.10
CA MET A 257 15.83 4.15 10.49
C MET A 257 14.48 4.79 10.12
N MET A 258 14.34 6.10 10.34
CA MET A 258 13.14 6.85 9.94
C MET A 258 12.94 6.85 8.42
N LEU A 259 14.03 7.00 7.65
CA LEU A 259 13.97 6.95 6.19
C LEU A 259 13.53 5.57 5.68
N ILE A 260 14.09 4.48 6.23
CA ILE A 260 13.67 3.11 5.88
C ILE A 260 12.18 2.90 6.21
N GLN A 261 11.71 3.39 7.35
CA GLN A 261 10.28 3.31 7.71
C GLN A 261 9.40 4.05 6.71
N VAL A 262 9.75 5.28 6.36
CA VAL A 262 8.96 6.11 5.42
C VAL A 262 8.93 5.47 4.02
N VAL A 263 10.04 4.88 3.57
CA VAL A 263 10.12 4.13 2.31
C VAL A 263 9.27 2.85 2.33
N THR A 264 9.38 2.09 3.42
CA THR A 264 8.59 0.86 3.61
C THR A 264 7.09 1.20 3.63
N MET A 265 6.73 2.33 4.24
CA MET A 265 5.36 2.85 4.25
C MET A 265 4.84 3.17 2.87
N ILE A 266 5.56 3.94 2.04
CA ILE A 266 5.07 4.23 0.68
C ILE A 266 4.92 2.96 -0.14
N SER A 267 5.89 2.04 -0.08
CA SER A 267 5.84 0.75 -0.77
C SER A 267 4.58 -0.04 -0.38
N THR A 268 4.35 -0.17 0.93
CA THR A 268 3.19 -0.91 1.48
C THR A 268 1.87 -0.25 1.08
N CYS A 269 1.77 1.09 1.14
CA CYS A 269 0.57 1.82 0.73
C CYS A 269 0.27 1.63 -0.77
N VAL A 270 1.29 1.70 -1.62
CA VAL A 270 1.11 1.54 -3.07
C VAL A 270 0.67 0.11 -3.38
N ARG A 271 1.28 -0.91 -2.77
CA ARG A 271 0.84 -2.31 -2.93
C ARG A 271 -0.61 -2.51 -2.49
N PHE A 272 -1.01 -1.88 -1.39
CA PHE A 272 -2.40 -1.89 -0.92
C PHE A 272 -3.37 -1.23 -1.92
N ILE A 273 -2.99 -0.09 -2.49
CA ILE A 273 -3.77 0.61 -3.53
C ILE A 273 -3.89 -0.24 -4.79
N ILE A 274 -2.81 -0.87 -5.26
CA ILE A 274 -2.84 -1.79 -6.41
C ILE A 274 -3.82 -2.93 -6.13
N GLY A 275 -3.65 -3.62 -5.00
CA GLY A 275 -4.49 -4.77 -4.63
C GLY A 275 -5.96 -4.39 -4.65
N THR A 276 -6.35 -3.31 -3.98
CA THR A 276 -7.75 -2.84 -3.93
C THR A 276 -8.29 -2.40 -5.30
N SER A 277 -7.44 -1.80 -6.13
CA SER A 277 -7.80 -1.39 -7.50
C SER A 277 -7.97 -2.56 -8.48
N MET A 278 -7.33 -3.70 -8.21
CA MET A 278 -7.51 -4.93 -9.00
C MET A 278 -8.89 -5.54 -8.80
N HIS A 279 -9.46 -5.45 -7.59
CA HIS A 279 -10.76 -6.05 -7.27
C HIS A 279 -11.96 -5.22 -7.74
N SER A 280 -11.81 -3.91 -7.93
CA SER A 280 -12.94 -3.05 -8.31
C SER A 280 -12.51 -1.87 -9.17
N ALA A 281 -13.12 -1.75 -10.35
CA ALA A 281 -12.97 -0.59 -11.22
C ALA A 281 -13.44 0.70 -10.51
N ALA A 282 -14.54 0.64 -9.76
CA ALA A 282 -15.04 1.81 -9.03
C ALA A 282 -14.07 2.29 -7.94
N ILE A 283 -13.36 1.37 -7.27
CA ILE A 283 -12.29 1.74 -6.33
C ILE A 283 -11.12 2.39 -7.07
N ARG A 284 -10.67 1.78 -8.18
CA ARG A 284 -9.58 2.29 -9.01
C ARG A 284 -9.85 3.72 -9.49
N GLU A 285 -11.02 3.96 -10.07
CA GLU A 285 -11.43 5.29 -10.52
C GLU A 285 -11.61 6.27 -9.34
N GLY A 286 -12.05 5.78 -8.18
CA GLY A 286 -12.06 6.55 -6.94
C GLY A 286 -10.67 7.05 -6.52
N PHE A 287 -9.61 6.25 -6.69
CA PHE A 287 -8.23 6.66 -6.45
C PHE A 287 -7.74 7.67 -7.50
N ILE A 288 -8.04 7.44 -8.79
CA ILE A 288 -7.68 8.36 -9.89
C ILE A 288 -8.34 9.72 -9.69
N LEU A 289 -9.64 9.77 -9.41
CA LEU A 289 -10.38 11.01 -9.13
C LEU A 289 -9.78 11.80 -7.96
N ARG A 290 -9.13 11.10 -7.03
CA ARG A 290 -8.45 11.68 -5.88
C ARG A 290 -6.95 11.91 -6.09
N HIS A 291 -6.50 11.90 -7.34
CA HIS A 291 -5.14 12.24 -7.73
C HIS A 291 -4.08 11.32 -7.11
N SER A 292 -4.35 10.01 -7.03
CA SER A 292 -3.41 9.06 -6.43
C SER A 292 -2.01 9.12 -7.05
N ILE A 293 -1.93 9.26 -8.38
CA ILE A 293 -0.65 9.39 -9.10
C ILE A 293 0.12 10.61 -8.62
N ARG A 294 -0.54 11.77 -8.55
CA ARG A 294 0.10 12.98 -8.04
C ARG A 294 0.64 12.80 -6.64
N HIS A 295 -0.12 12.18 -5.73
CA HIS A 295 0.31 12.00 -4.35
C HIS A 295 1.51 11.06 -4.23
N ILE A 296 1.49 9.93 -4.93
CA ILE A 296 2.57 8.94 -4.92
C ILE A 296 3.87 9.52 -5.50
N PHE A 297 3.81 10.08 -6.72
CA PHE A 297 5.01 10.59 -7.38
C PHE A 297 5.56 11.86 -6.73
N SER A 298 4.71 12.70 -6.11
CA SER A 298 5.19 13.83 -5.30
C SER A 298 5.96 13.37 -4.06
N ALA A 299 5.53 12.27 -3.43
CA ALA A 299 6.24 11.69 -2.29
C ALA A 299 7.57 11.07 -2.73
N LEU A 300 7.57 10.28 -3.82
CA LEU A 300 8.80 9.69 -4.37
C LEU A 300 9.82 10.75 -4.78
N ARG A 301 9.40 11.87 -5.36
CA ARG A 301 10.31 12.97 -5.72
C ARG A 301 11.11 13.50 -4.52
N ILE A 302 10.50 13.50 -3.33
CA ILE A 302 11.15 13.95 -2.10
C ILE A 302 12.04 12.86 -1.52
N LEU A 303 11.62 11.60 -1.61
CA LEU A 303 12.34 10.46 -1.03
C LEU A 303 13.56 10.04 -1.87
N GLN A 304 13.45 10.06 -3.20
CA GLN A 304 14.49 9.56 -4.12
C GLN A 304 15.88 10.19 -3.87
N PRO A 305 16.02 11.51 -3.62
CA PRO A 305 17.33 12.11 -3.33
C PRO A 305 17.89 11.77 -1.94
N LEU A 306 17.04 11.38 -0.99
CA LEU A 306 17.42 11.25 0.42
C LEU A 306 18.09 9.91 0.73
N ILE A 307 18.00 8.92 -0.17
CA ILE A 307 18.36 7.53 0.14
C ILE A 307 18.96 6.81 -1.09
N PRO A 308 20.12 7.24 -1.61
CA PRO A 308 20.78 6.49 -2.68
C PRO A 308 21.23 5.11 -2.16
N GLY A 309 20.90 4.03 -2.89
CA GLY A 309 21.49 2.70 -2.68
C GLY A 309 20.85 1.81 -1.59
N MET A 310 19.62 2.10 -1.14
CA MET A 310 18.86 1.15 -0.30
C MET A 310 17.84 0.37 -1.14
N GLY A 311 17.88 -0.97 -1.05
CA GLY A 311 16.95 -1.86 -1.75
C GLY A 311 15.47 -1.63 -1.40
N SER A 312 15.16 -1.02 -0.25
CA SER A 312 13.80 -0.62 0.11
C SER A 312 13.28 0.53 -0.76
N THR A 313 14.12 1.52 -1.08
CA THR A 313 13.76 2.69 -1.92
C THR A 313 13.44 2.25 -3.33
N GLU A 314 14.25 1.32 -3.83
CA GLU A 314 14.08 0.67 -5.11
C GLU A 314 12.73 -0.04 -5.19
N GLN A 315 12.37 -0.84 -4.17
CA GLN A 315 11.08 -1.53 -4.11
C GLN A 315 9.88 -0.57 -4.10
N ALA A 316 10.00 0.56 -3.38
CA ALA A 316 8.97 1.60 -3.36
C ALA A 316 8.77 2.26 -4.73
N LEU A 317 9.87 2.56 -5.42
CA LEU A 317 9.85 3.09 -6.78
C LEU A 317 9.24 2.08 -7.76
N ALA A 318 9.69 0.81 -7.72
CA ALA A 318 9.16 -0.26 -8.56
C ALA A 318 7.64 -0.41 -8.41
N SER A 319 7.18 -0.49 -7.16
CA SER A 319 5.75 -0.64 -6.85
C SER A 319 4.94 0.54 -7.41
N SER A 320 5.51 1.75 -7.37
CA SER A 320 4.84 2.97 -7.86
C SER A 320 4.76 3.04 -9.38
N PHE A 321 5.82 2.64 -10.09
CA PHE A 321 5.76 2.52 -11.56
C PHE A 321 4.87 1.37 -11.99
N ARG A 322 4.89 0.24 -11.30
CA ARG A 322 3.96 -0.86 -11.52
C ARG A 322 2.50 -0.41 -11.36
N TYR A 323 2.20 0.42 -10.36
CA TYR A 323 0.88 1.03 -10.22
C TYR A 323 0.53 1.94 -11.41
N LEU A 324 1.46 2.79 -11.85
CA LEU A 324 1.25 3.63 -13.03
C LEU A 324 0.93 2.77 -14.27
N PHE A 325 1.77 1.79 -14.59
CA PHE A 325 1.58 0.93 -15.76
C PHE A 325 0.26 0.17 -15.68
N PHE A 326 -0.07 -0.38 -14.51
CA PHE A 326 -1.38 -0.97 -14.24
C PHE A 326 -2.55 -0.02 -14.53
N LEU A 327 -2.45 1.26 -14.16
CA LEU A 327 -3.50 2.24 -14.47
C LEU A 327 -3.55 2.58 -15.97
N LEU A 328 -2.42 2.63 -16.67
CA LEU A 328 -2.41 2.91 -18.11
C LEU A 328 -3.10 1.80 -18.92
N GLU A 329 -3.11 0.58 -18.41
CA GLU A 329 -3.83 -0.54 -19.02
C GLU A 329 -5.32 -0.60 -18.65
N ARG A 330 -5.70 -0.12 -17.45
CA ARG A 330 -7.03 -0.41 -16.87
C ARG A 330 -7.88 0.78 -16.46
N ALA A 331 -7.34 2.00 -16.48
CA ALA A 331 -8.11 3.20 -16.17
C ALA A 331 -9.10 3.51 -17.30
N ASP A 332 -10.21 4.16 -16.95
CA ASP A 332 -11.19 4.62 -17.94
C ASP A 332 -10.60 5.72 -18.84
N VAL A 333 -9.68 6.54 -18.30
CA VAL A 333 -9.04 7.67 -19.02
C VAL A 333 -7.52 7.64 -18.85
N PRO A 334 -6.81 6.67 -19.46
CA PRO A 334 -5.39 6.44 -19.20
C PRO A 334 -4.50 7.60 -19.72
N VAL A 335 -4.92 8.31 -20.77
CA VAL A 335 -4.22 9.52 -21.25
C VAL A 335 -4.15 10.61 -20.16
N SER A 336 -5.20 10.78 -19.36
CA SER A 336 -5.20 11.76 -18.27
C SER A 336 -4.33 11.31 -17.09
N VAL A 337 -4.30 10.01 -16.80
CA VAL A 337 -3.41 9.40 -15.80
C VAL A 337 -1.95 9.62 -16.21
N PHE A 338 -1.60 9.31 -17.46
CA PHE A 338 -0.23 9.49 -17.95
C PHE A 338 0.20 10.96 -17.94
N HIS A 339 -0.69 11.85 -18.38
CA HIS A 339 -0.44 13.29 -18.30
C HIS A 339 -0.20 13.77 -16.86
N GLU A 340 -0.97 13.26 -15.89
CA GLU A 340 -0.75 13.57 -14.48
C GLU A 340 0.61 13.06 -14.00
N ALA A 341 1.00 11.83 -14.37
CA ALA A 341 2.30 11.25 -14.03
C ALA A 341 3.45 12.13 -14.54
N LEU A 342 3.41 12.55 -15.82
CA LEU A 342 4.38 13.47 -16.41
C LEU A 342 4.43 14.82 -15.69
N ARG A 343 3.27 15.37 -15.31
CA ARG A 343 3.19 16.61 -14.51
C ARG A 343 3.76 16.47 -13.10
N THR A 344 3.84 15.24 -12.61
CA THR A 344 4.39 14.91 -11.29
C THR A 344 5.80 14.34 -11.36
N HIS A 345 6.48 14.57 -12.47
CA HIS A 345 7.90 14.24 -12.69
C HIS A 345 8.21 12.74 -12.75
N ALA A 346 7.26 11.91 -13.19
CA ALA A 346 7.49 10.47 -13.34
C ALA A 346 8.66 10.15 -14.28
N LEU A 347 8.83 10.91 -15.37
CA LEU A 347 9.94 10.75 -16.32
C LEU A 347 11.29 11.02 -15.64
N GLU A 348 11.40 12.15 -14.93
CA GLU A 348 12.62 12.52 -14.24
C GLU A 348 12.97 11.51 -13.13
N ILE A 349 11.96 10.99 -12.44
CA ILE A 349 12.14 9.94 -11.44
C ILE A 349 12.66 8.66 -12.11
N ALA A 350 12.04 8.22 -13.22
CA ALA A 350 12.43 7.01 -13.95
C ALA A 350 13.88 7.07 -14.45
N VAL A 351 14.28 8.18 -15.08
CA VAL A 351 15.64 8.36 -15.60
C VAL A 351 16.69 8.39 -14.48
N ARG A 352 16.36 8.97 -13.33
CA ARG A 352 17.25 9.00 -12.16
C ARG A 352 17.45 7.64 -11.50
N MET A 353 16.63 6.64 -11.81
CA MET A 353 16.79 5.27 -11.28
C MET A 353 17.85 4.46 -12.02
N ALA A 354 18.14 4.80 -13.27
CA ALA A 354 19.04 4.02 -14.11
C ALA A 354 20.52 3.89 -13.62
N PRO A 355 21.16 4.90 -12.99
CA PRO A 355 22.54 4.74 -12.53
C PRO A 355 22.73 3.78 -11.34
N PHE A 356 21.65 3.22 -10.75
CA PHE A 356 21.72 2.28 -9.62
C PHE A 356 21.86 0.80 -10.07
N GLY A 357 22.66 0.53 -11.10
CA GLY A 357 22.87 -0.82 -11.68
C GLY A 357 23.29 -1.94 -10.71
N PRO A 358 23.53 -3.15 -11.22
CA PRO A 358 22.91 -4.44 -10.87
C PRO A 358 23.43 -5.09 -9.58
N VAL A 359 23.61 -4.35 -8.50
CA VAL A 359 24.12 -4.91 -7.25
C VAL A 359 22.95 -5.41 -6.40
N LYS A 360 22.33 -6.52 -6.84
CA LYS A 360 21.29 -7.33 -6.14
C LYS A 360 19.81 -6.89 -6.26
N MET A 361 19.40 -6.26 -7.36
CA MET A 361 17.97 -6.05 -7.63
C MET A 361 17.30 -7.32 -8.20
N GLU A 362 16.06 -7.59 -7.78
CA GLU A 362 15.18 -8.58 -8.44
C GLU A 362 14.99 -8.19 -9.92
N ALA A 363 14.95 -9.19 -10.82
CA ALA A 363 14.91 -8.99 -12.28
C ALA A 363 13.77 -8.08 -12.80
N GLU A 364 12.71 -7.87 -12.02
CA GLU A 364 11.56 -7.01 -12.36
C GLU A 364 11.89 -5.50 -12.39
N LEU A 365 13.00 -5.06 -11.78
CA LEU A 365 13.37 -3.64 -11.65
C LEU A 365 14.20 -3.09 -12.82
N HIS A 366 14.81 -3.96 -13.62
CA HIS A 366 15.90 -3.58 -14.54
C HIS A 366 15.44 -2.74 -15.75
N ASN A 367 14.13 -2.64 -16.01
CA ASN A 367 13.61 -2.02 -17.25
C ASN A 367 12.62 -0.86 -17.04
N ILE A 368 12.43 -0.35 -15.81
CA ILE A 368 11.42 0.71 -15.56
C ILE A 368 11.60 1.92 -16.48
N SER A 369 12.85 2.37 -16.71
CA SER A 369 13.14 3.47 -17.62
C SER A 369 12.78 3.11 -19.07
N ALA A 370 13.20 1.94 -19.55
CA ALA A 370 12.89 1.45 -20.89
C ALA A 370 11.38 1.32 -21.12
N ASP A 371 10.66 0.68 -20.20
CA ASP A 371 9.19 0.53 -20.23
C ASP A 371 8.51 1.90 -20.24
N PHE A 372 9.01 2.86 -19.44
CA PHE A 372 8.47 4.22 -19.43
C PHE A 372 8.70 4.94 -20.76
N PHE A 373 9.86 4.76 -21.41
CA PHE A 373 10.12 5.32 -22.74
C PHE A 373 9.20 4.70 -23.80
N GLU A 374 9.07 3.37 -23.82
CA GLU A 374 8.15 2.65 -24.72
C GLU A 374 6.72 3.19 -24.60
N ILE A 375 6.20 3.25 -23.38
CA ILE A 375 4.89 3.82 -23.09
C ILE A 375 4.80 5.27 -23.55
N SER A 376 5.83 6.08 -23.28
CA SER A 376 5.85 7.47 -23.69
C SER A 376 5.66 7.61 -25.20
N TYR A 377 6.34 6.81 -26.01
CA TYR A 377 6.17 6.81 -27.47
C TYR A 377 4.73 6.53 -27.90
N HIS A 378 4.09 5.53 -27.30
CA HIS A 378 2.70 5.21 -27.60
C HIS A 378 1.74 6.36 -27.27
N TYR A 379 2.03 7.13 -26.23
CA TYR A 379 1.15 8.21 -25.78
C TYR A 379 1.46 9.57 -26.42
N LEU A 380 2.59 9.75 -27.11
CA LEU A 380 2.94 11.01 -27.81
C LEU A 380 1.97 11.36 -28.94
N VAL A 381 1.20 10.41 -29.46
CA VAL A 381 0.16 10.69 -30.47
C VAL A 381 -0.99 11.55 -29.92
N HIS A 382 -1.17 11.58 -28.60
CA HIS A 382 -2.23 12.36 -27.98
C HIS A 382 -1.80 13.82 -27.78
N ASP A 383 -2.60 14.76 -28.32
CA ASP A 383 -2.31 16.20 -28.28
C ASP A 383 -2.00 16.73 -26.88
N LYS A 384 -2.73 16.25 -25.87
CA LYS A 384 -2.52 16.63 -24.46
C LYS A 384 -1.12 16.25 -23.95
N ILE A 385 -0.63 15.07 -24.33
CA ILE A 385 0.70 14.59 -23.95
C ILE A 385 1.75 15.30 -24.78
N LEU A 386 1.57 15.35 -26.09
CA LEU A 386 2.50 16.01 -27.01
C LEU A 386 2.71 17.47 -26.62
N THR A 387 1.64 18.23 -26.42
CA THR A 387 1.73 19.64 -26.04
C THR A 387 2.52 19.83 -24.74
N TYR A 388 2.31 18.95 -23.76
CA TYR A 388 3.07 18.98 -22.52
C TYR A 388 4.55 18.63 -22.75
N THR A 389 4.85 17.52 -23.41
CA THR A 389 6.24 17.08 -23.63
C THR A 389 7.02 18.10 -24.45
N CYS A 390 6.41 18.71 -25.47
CA CYS A 390 7.04 19.74 -26.30
C CYS A 390 7.40 20.99 -25.51
N LYS A 391 6.53 21.40 -24.58
CA LYS A 391 6.81 22.54 -23.70
C LYS A 391 7.97 22.28 -22.74
N HIS A 392 8.21 21.02 -22.39
CA HIS A 392 9.16 20.63 -21.34
C HIS A 392 10.44 19.97 -21.88
N VAL A 393 10.51 19.61 -23.17
CA VAL A 393 11.62 18.84 -23.75
C VAL A 393 12.98 19.51 -23.54
N ASP A 394 13.11 20.82 -23.75
CA ASP A 394 14.39 21.52 -23.59
C ASP A 394 14.86 21.53 -22.11
N ALA A 395 13.92 21.69 -21.18
CA ALA A 395 14.22 21.62 -19.75
C ALA A 395 14.65 20.21 -19.33
N TRP A 396 13.99 19.18 -19.88
CA TRP A 396 14.39 17.79 -19.68
C TRP A 396 15.73 17.48 -20.32
N SER A 397 16.04 17.95 -21.53
CA SER A 397 17.35 17.74 -22.16
C SER A 397 18.48 18.29 -21.30
N ASN A 398 18.28 19.45 -20.68
CA ASN A 398 19.26 20.06 -19.76
C ASN A 398 19.41 19.28 -18.45
N THR A 399 18.32 18.72 -17.91
CA THR A 399 18.31 18.08 -16.58
C THR A 399 18.63 16.59 -16.64
N LEU A 400 18.07 15.89 -17.61
CA LEU A 400 18.13 14.44 -17.78
C LEU A 400 19.27 14.01 -18.71
N GLY A 401 19.63 14.84 -19.70
CA GLY A 401 20.72 14.53 -20.63
C GLY A 401 22.05 14.16 -19.96
N PRO A 402 22.53 14.90 -18.94
CA PRO A 402 23.76 14.54 -18.22
C PRO A 402 23.67 13.19 -17.47
N ILE A 403 22.49 12.84 -16.97
CA ILE A 403 22.24 11.57 -16.27
C ILE A 403 22.16 10.43 -17.29
N ALA A 404 21.41 10.64 -18.37
CA ALA A 404 21.23 9.69 -19.44
C ALA A 404 22.57 9.29 -20.07
N ARG A 405 23.50 10.23 -20.26
CA ARG A 405 24.85 9.95 -20.79
C ARG A 405 25.72 9.03 -19.94
N GLN A 406 25.33 8.76 -18.69
CA GLN A 406 26.04 7.80 -17.84
C GLN A 406 25.73 6.34 -18.22
N ASP A 407 24.68 6.11 -19.01
CA ASP A 407 24.26 4.79 -19.50
C ASP A 407 23.97 4.87 -21.02
N GLU A 408 24.63 4.03 -21.82
CA GLU A 408 24.52 4.11 -23.28
C GLU A 408 23.10 3.79 -23.80
N ASN A 409 22.43 2.81 -23.19
CA ASN A 409 21.07 2.42 -23.58
C ASN A 409 20.07 3.52 -23.23
N LEU A 410 20.19 4.07 -22.02
CA LEU A 410 19.37 5.18 -21.56
C LEU A 410 19.56 6.43 -22.41
N TRP A 411 20.81 6.73 -22.79
CA TRP A 411 21.10 7.85 -23.69
C TRP A 411 20.47 7.66 -25.07
N LYS A 412 20.51 6.44 -25.61
CA LYS A 412 19.89 6.11 -26.88
C LYS A 412 18.37 6.30 -26.82
N ASP A 413 17.72 5.80 -25.78
CA ASP A 413 16.27 5.91 -25.59
C ASP A 413 15.85 7.37 -25.39
N TRP A 414 16.57 8.11 -24.55
CA TRP A 414 16.34 9.55 -24.35
C TRP A 414 16.49 10.35 -25.64
N SER A 415 17.59 10.14 -26.38
CA SER A 415 17.86 10.86 -27.64
C SER A 415 16.83 10.55 -28.72
N ALA A 416 16.35 9.31 -28.78
CA ALA A 416 15.27 8.91 -29.68
C ALA A 416 13.95 9.59 -29.30
N MET A 417 13.65 9.73 -28.00
CA MET A 417 12.42 10.36 -27.52
C MET A 417 12.42 11.85 -27.84
N GLU A 418 13.53 12.55 -27.56
CA GLU A 418 13.70 13.96 -27.90
C GLU A 418 13.50 14.22 -29.40
N ARG A 419 14.14 13.41 -30.26
CA ARG A 419 13.98 13.52 -31.71
C ARG A 419 12.54 13.31 -32.15
N THR A 420 11.88 12.31 -31.57
CA THR A 420 10.49 11.97 -31.89
C THR A 420 9.55 13.11 -31.50
N ILE A 421 9.66 13.65 -30.28
CA ILE A 421 8.87 14.80 -29.83
C ILE A 421 9.01 15.95 -30.82
N ARG A 422 10.24 16.31 -31.21
CA ARG A 422 10.50 17.40 -32.17
C ARG A 422 9.91 17.12 -33.55
N SER A 423 9.94 15.86 -34.02
CA SER A 423 9.32 15.47 -35.28
C SER A 423 7.79 15.64 -35.26
N TYR A 424 7.12 15.19 -34.20
CA TYR A 424 5.68 15.38 -34.02
C TYR A 424 5.28 16.86 -33.97
N VAL A 425 6.13 17.73 -33.39
CA VAL A 425 5.90 19.19 -33.43
C VAL A 425 5.94 19.75 -34.85
N SER A 426 6.93 19.33 -35.66
CA SER A 426 7.03 19.76 -37.05
C SER A 426 5.78 19.38 -37.82
N LEU A 427 5.36 18.10 -37.70
CA LEU A 427 4.16 17.58 -38.35
C LEU A 427 2.90 18.32 -37.94
N ARG A 428 2.72 18.61 -36.64
CA ARG A 428 1.60 19.42 -36.15
C ARG A 428 1.61 20.83 -36.73
N SER A 429 2.78 21.46 -36.79
CA SER A 429 2.93 22.83 -37.30
C SER A 429 2.65 22.91 -38.80
N GLU A 430 3.07 21.89 -39.56
CA GLU A 430 2.77 21.72 -40.98
C GLU A 430 1.27 21.48 -41.21
N GLU A 431 0.66 20.58 -40.44
CA GLU A 431 -0.78 20.33 -40.50
C GLU A 431 -1.60 21.58 -40.15
N GLU A 432 -1.18 22.35 -39.13
CA GLU A 432 -1.84 23.58 -38.75
C GLU A 432 -1.65 24.69 -39.79
N MET A 433 -0.51 24.74 -40.49
CA MET A 433 -0.32 25.60 -41.67
C MET A 433 -1.22 25.20 -42.84
N ILE A 434 -1.44 23.90 -43.06
CA ILE A 434 -2.35 23.39 -44.09
C ILE A 434 -3.82 23.66 -43.71
N ARG A 435 -4.17 23.59 -42.42
CA ARG A 435 -5.53 23.85 -41.89
C ARG A 435 -5.84 25.34 -41.72
N ARG A 436 -4.85 26.23 -41.70
CA ARG A 436 -5.09 27.68 -41.67
C ARG A 436 -5.83 28.05 -42.95
N PRO A 437 -7.05 28.63 -42.87
CA PRO A 437 -7.73 29.09 -44.06
C PRO A 437 -6.87 30.15 -44.71
N LEU A 438 -6.48 29.92 -45.98
CA LEU A 438 -6.13 31.03 -46.86
C LEU A 438 -7.25 32.06 -46.71
N SER A 439 -6.88 33.31 -46.47
CA SER A 439 -7.73 34.41 -46.01
C SER A 439 -8.94 34.75 -46.90
N ASN A 440 -9.26 33.94 -47.91
CA ASN A 440 -10.38 34.09 -48.82
C ASN A 440 -11.23 32.81 -49.07
N GLU A 441 -11.01 31.68 -48.41
CA GLU A 441 -11.82 30.48 -48.67
C GLU A 441 -12.53 29.94 -47.43
N LYS A 442 -13.85 30.16 -47.39
CA LYS A 442 -14.76 29.52 -46.44
C LYS A 442 -14.91 28.04 -46.79
N GLY A 443 -14.30 27.19 -45.98
CA GLY A 443 -14.73 25.81 -45.76
C GLY A 443 -13.88 24.74 -46.45
N TRP A 444 -13.23 23.91 -45.65
CA TRP A 444 -12.69 22.63 -46.12
C TRP A 444 -13.10 21.52 -45.14
N LEU A 445 -13.85 20.55 -45.65
CA LEU A 445 -14.11 19.23 -45.06
C LEU A 445 -12.84 18.37 -45.20
N LEU A 446 -12.49 17.64 -44.15
CA LEU A 446 -11.37 16.69 -44.12
C LEU A 446 -11.49 15.66 -45.26
N LYS A 447 -10.51 15.63 -46.19
CA LYS A 447 -10.25 14.46 -47.03
C LYS A 447 -9.32 13.51 -46.26
N CYS A 448 -9.87 12.40 -45.77
CA CYS A 448 -9.08 11.27 -45.33
C CYS A 448 -8.31 10.69 -46.53
N TYR A 449 -6.99 10.70 -46.47
CA TYR A 449 -6.16 9.90 -47.37
C TYR A 449 -6.13 8.46 -46.85
N CYS A 450 -6.97 7.59 -47.43
CA CYS A 450 -6.75 6.16 -47.39
C CYS A 450 -5.96 5.79 -48.65
N GLY A 451 -4.73 5.31 -48.47
CA GLY A 451 -3.90 4.79 -49.55
C GLY A 451 -4.46 3.49 -50.12
N GLY A 452 -4.46 3.38 -51.45
CA GLY A 452 -4.80 2.16 -52.18
C GLY A 452 -4.38 2.30 -53.64
N THR A 453 -3.17 1.87 -53.96
CA THR A 453 -2.68 1.67 -55.32
C THR A 453 -3.44 0.52 -55.99
N THR A 454 -4.03 0.74 -57.16
CA THR A 454 -3.81 -0.05 -58.38
C THR A 454 -4.59 0.54 -59.57
N GLU A 455 -3.94 0.48 -60.72
CA GLU A 455 -4.29 1.08 -62.01
C GLU A 455 -5.45 0.36 -62.72
N GLY A 456 -6.17 1.10 -63.58
CA GLY A 456 -7.05 0.52 -64.60
C GLY A 456 -8.09 1.51 -65.15
N PRO A 457 -8.07 1.87 -66.45
CA PRO A 457 -8.96 2.88 -67.03
C PRO A 457 -10.25 2.22 -67.55
N PHE A 458 -11.43 2.84 -67.38
CA PHE A 458 -12.50 2.90 -68.40
C PHE A 458 -13.70 3.75 -67.92
N SER A 459 -13.96 4.82 -68.69
CA SER A 459 -15.25 5.37 -69.15
C SER A 459 -16.39 5.76 -68.19
N SER A 460 -16.68 7.07 -68.25
CA SER A 460 -18.00 7.73 -68.46
C SER A 460 -19.11 7.63 -67.41
N GLY A 461 -19.53 8.79 -66.90
CA GLY A 461 -20.84 8.95 -66.26
C GLY A 461 -21.00 10.27 -65.49
N ASN A 462 -21.93 11.10 -65.96
CA ASN A 462 -22.28 12.46 -65.54
C ASN A 462 -22.44 12.74 -64.02
N ALA A 463 -22.07 13.98 -63.68
CA ALA A 463 -22.65 14.95 -62.74
C ALA A 463 -23.80 14.55 -61.79
N GLY A 464 -23.66 14.95 -60.52
CA GLY A 464 -24.79 15.23 -59.62
C GLY A 464 -24.53 14.96 -58.14
N ASP A 465 -24.24 16.02 -57.39
CA ASP A 465 -24.53 16.26 -55.96
C ASP A 465 -24.35 15.14 -54.90
N VAL A 466 -23.29 15.31 -54.10
CA VAL A 466 -23.10 14.65 -52.80
C VAL A 466 -23.83 15.46 -51.72
N THR A 467 -24.78 14.82 -51.03
CA THR A 467 -25.47 15.35 -49.85
C THR A 467 -24.71 14.96 -48.58
N LEU A 468 -24.59 15.93 -47.65
CA LEU A 468 -23.89 15.87 -46.37
C LEU A 468 -24.47 14.87 -45.34
N CYS A 469 -23.58 14.31 -44.52
CA CYS A 469 -23.84 13.60 -43.26
C CYS A 469 -24.66 14.42 -42.26
N GLY A 470 -25.57 13.74 -41.56
CA GLY A 470 -26.19 14.20 -40.31
C GLY A 470 -26.00 13.18 -39.18
N THR A 471 -25.29 13.61 -38.13
CA THR A 471 -25.50 13.30 -36.69
C THR A 471 -25.84 11.86 -36.25
N VAL A 472 -24.90 11.22 -35.54
CA VAL A 472 -25.20 10.10 -34.61
C VAL A 472 -25.41 10.67 -33.21
N GLN A 473 -26.65 10.64 -32.74
CA GLN A 473 -27.03 10.86 -31.34
C GLN A 473 -26.75 9.60 -30.51
N GLY A 474 -26.34 9.82 -29.25
CA GLY A 474 -26.05 8.79 -28.27
C GLY A 474 -27.28 7.93 -27.92
N GLY A 475 -27.05 6.63 -27.82
CA GLY A 475 -28.01 5.66 -27.28
C GLY A 475 -27.93 5.63 -25.75
N ALA A 476 -28.84 6.35 -25.10
CA ALA A 476 -29.31 6.00 -23.77
C ALA A 476 -30.48 5.01 -23.93
N SER A 477 -30.34 3.81 -23.37
CA SER A 477 -31.46 2.87 -23.27
C SER A 477 -32.30 3.23 -22.04
N VAL A 478 -33.52 3.70 -22.29
CA VAL A 478 -34.56 3.86 -21.27
C VAL A 478 -35.68 2.87 -21.61
N ILE A 479 -35.96 2.01 -20.64
CA ILE A 479 -37.05 1.02 -20.63
C ILE A 479 -38.39 1.76 -20.53
N PRO A 480 -39.44 1.40 -21.30
CA PRO A 480 -40.72 2.11 -21.29
C PRO A 480 -41.69 1.55 -20.25
N GLY A 481 -42.50 2.42 -19.63
CA GLY A 481 -43.82 2.01 -19.14
C GLY A 481 -44.50 2.89 -18.09
N ILE A 482 -45.53 3.59 -18.57
CA ILE A 482 -46.78 3.96 -17.88
C ILE A 482 -46.77 5.25 -17.03
N ILE A 483 -47.29 6.31 -17.68
CA ILE A 483 -47.89 7.49 -17.07
C ILE A 483 -49.37 7.17 -16.82
N THR A 484 -49.85 7.43 -15.60
CA THR A 484 -51.28 7.71 -15.35
C THR A 484 -51.40 9.13 -14.83
N ILE A 485 -52.32 9.86 -15.46
CA ILE A 485 -52.69 11.26 -15.22
C ILE A 485 -53.55 11.33 -13.94
N GLY A 486 -53.25 12.31 -13.09
CA GLY A 486 -54.00 12.69 -11.88
C GLY A 486 -53.30 13.81 -11.15
#